data_AF-A0A2H0UF07-F1
#
_entry.id   AF-A0A2H0UF07-F1
#
_cell.length_a   1.000
_cell.length_b   1.000
_cell.length_c   1.000
_cell.angle_alpha   90.00
_cell.angle_beta   90.00
_cell.angle_gamma   90.00
#
_symmetry.space_group_name_H-M   'P 1'
#
loop_
_entity.id
_entity.type
_entity.pdbx_description
1 polymer ?
#
loop_
_entity_poly.entity_id
_entity_poly.type
_entity_poly.pdbx_seq_one_letter_code
_entity_poly.pdbx_strand_id
1 'polypeptide(L)'
;MKHEQQMREYVMRRVYALFLIRSLLSPASRVLALGVSLLLITLSVSVPNVIHNMPSFLNIADVSRFFVYAFLNTQVVVQVLLVILTTFVVWTGVDIVRVFAKNSRQFDTALN
;
A
#
# COMPACT_ATOMS: atom_id res chain seq x y z
N MET A 1 -2.16 -35.31 -29.40
CA MET A 1 -0.95 -34.68 -28.82
C MET A 1 -1.02 -33.16 -28.75
N LYS A 2 -1.28 -32.40 -29.85
CA LYS A 2 -1.35 -30.91 -29.79
C LYS A 2 -2.47 -30.36 -28.89
N HIS A 3 -3.59 -31.06 -28.76
CA HIS A 3 -4.74 -30.59 -28.00
C HIS A 3 -4.52 -30.64 -26.47
N GLU A 4 -3.84 -31.66 -25.97
CA GLU A 4 -3.49 -31.78 -24.54
C GLU A 4 -2.46 -30.72 -24.12
N GLN A 5 -1.51 -30.39 -25.01
CA GLN A 5 -0.54 -29.33 -24.76
C GLN A 5 -1.20 -27.95 -24.63
N GLN A 6 -2.13 -27.62 -25.52
CA GLN A 6 -2.89 -26.35 -25.46
C GLN A 6 -3.73 -26.23 -24.19
N MET A 7 -4.35 -27.33 -23.78
CA MET A 7 -5.16 -27.38 -22.56
C MET A 7 -4.29 -27.21 -21.30
N ARG A 8 -3.13 -27.88 -21.27
CA ARG A 8 -2.14 -27.72 -20.20
C ARG A 8 -1.61 -26.29 -20.13
N GLU A 9 -1.30 -25.68 -21.26
CA GLU A 9 -0.78 -24.31 -21.32
C GLU A 9 -1.81 -23.28 -20.80
N TYR A 10 -3.09 -23.47 -21.16
CA TYR A 10 -4.20 -22.66 -20.66
C TYR A 10 -4.36 -22.75 -19.13
N VAL A 11 -4.31 -23.97 -18.59
CA VAL A 11 -4.39 -24.21 -17.14
C VAL A 11 -3.18 -23.62 -16.42
N MET A 12 -1.97 -23.84 -16.93
CA MET A 12 -0.73 -23.34 -16.33
C MET A 12 -0.70 -21.81 -16.28
N ARG A 13 -1.19 -21.10 -17.31
CA ARG A 13 -1.31 -19.63 -17.28
C ARG A 13 -2.16 -19.13 -16.11
N ARG A 14 -3.27 -19.81 -15.82
CA ARG A 14 -4.14 -19.47 -14.68
C ARG A 14 -3.49 -19.78 -13.34
N VAL A 15 -2.80 -20.92 -13.23
CA VAL A 15 -2.06 -21.29 -12.03
C VAL A 15 -0.95 -20.28 -11.73
N TYR A 16 -0.19 -19.86 -12.75
CA TYR A 16 0.83 -18.84 -12.59
C TYR A 16 0.26 -17.47 -12.24
N ALA A 17 -0.86 -17.06 -12.86
CA ALA A 17 -1.53 -15.82 -12.50
C ALA A 17 -1.99 -15.83 -11.02
N LEU A 18 -2.63 -16.91 -10.58
CA LEU A 18 -3.04 -17.09 -9.19
C LEU A 18 -1.84 -17.13 -8.23
N PHE A 19 -0.76 -17.80 -8.62
CA PHE A 19 0.48 -17.84 -7.82
C PHE A 19 1.11 -16.45 -7.68
N LEU A 20 1.17 -15.67 -8.76
CA LEU A 20 1.66 -14.29 -8.73
C LEU A 20 0.78 -13.39 -7.86
N ILE A 21 -0.55 -13.44 -8.03
CA ILE A 21 -1.49 -12.69 -7.19
C ILE A 21 -1.31 -13.06 -5.72
N ARG A 22 -1.18 -14.36 -5.42
CA ARG A 22 -0.97 -14.86 -4.06
C ARG A 22 0.39 -14.45 -3.48
N SER A 23 1.42 -14.38 -4.30
CA SER A 23 2.76 -13.90 -3.91
C SER A 23 2.75 -12.39 -3.65
N LEU A 24 2.04 -11.61 -4.45
CA LEU A 24 1.85 -10.16 -4.26
C LEU A 24 1.04 -9.83 -3.00
N LEU A 25 0.18 -10.75 -2.54
CA LEU A 25 -0.56 -10.62 -1.29
C LEU A 25 0.27 -10.99 -0.05
N SER A 26 1.51 -11.48 -0.21
CA SER A 26 2.37 -11.86 0.91
C SER A 26 2.78 -10.64 1.76
N PRO A 27 3.07 -10.84 3.06
CA PRO A 27 3.57 -9.75 3.91
C PRO A 27 4.87 -9.12 3.37
N ALA A 28 5.75 -9.94 2.79
CA ALA A 28 7.04 -9.50 2.24
C ALA A 28 6.88 -8.57 1.02
N SER A 29 5.99 -8.91 0.09
CA SER A 29 5.72 -8.05 -1.08
C SER A 29 5.08 -6.72 -0.68
N ARG A 30 4.26 -6.69 0.37
CA ARG A 30 3.68 -5.45 0.91
C ARG A 30 4.75 -4.52 1.48
N VAL A 31 5.67 -5.06 2.29
CA VAL A 31 6.78 -4.27 2.85
C VAL A 31 7.67 -3.74 1.73
N LEU A 32 7.96 -4.56 0.72
CA LEU A 32 8.74 -4.15 -0.44
C LEU A 32 8.03 -3.06 -1.26
N ALA A 33 6.73 -3.21 -1.51
CA ALA A 33 5.93 -2.21 -2.22
C ALA A 33 5.87 -0.88 -1.47
N LEU A 34 5.69 -0.90 -0.14
CA LEU A 34 5.74 0.28 0.72
C LEU A 34 7.11 0.96 0.64
N GLY A 35 8.21 0.19 0.79
CA GLY A 35 9.57 0.71 0.74
C GLY A 35 9.92 1.34 -0.61
N VAL A 36 9.59 0.67 -1.71
CA VAL A 36 9.80 1.19 -3.08
C VAL A 36 8.98 2.46 -3.31
N SER A 37 7.71 2.47 -2.90
CA SER A 37 6.86 3.65 -3.06
C SER A 37 7.41 4.85 -2.28
N LEU A 38 7.85 4.63 -1.03
CA LEU A 38 8.44 5.67 -0.19
C LEU A 38 9.74 6.21 -0.82
N LEU A 39 10.62 5.33 -1.30
CA LEU A 39 11.85 5.70 -1.98
C LEU A 39 11.57 6.55 -3.22
N LEU A 40 10.67 6.10 -4.09
CA LEU A 40 10.31 6.83 -5.31
C LEU A 40 9.70 8.20 -5.02
N ILE A 41 8.87 8.31 -3.96
CA ILE A 41 8.35 9.60 -3.50
C ILE A 41 9.50 10.51 -3.07
N THR A 42 10.42 10.03 -2.21
CA THR A 42 11.55 10.85 -1.74
C THR A 42 12.51 11.28 -2.84
N LEU A 43 12.62 10.51 -3.93
CA LEU A 43 13.39 10.92 -5.12
C LEU A 43 12.63 11.92 -6.00
N SER A 44 11.30 11.88 -6.00
CA SER A 44 10.47 12.72 -6.86
C SER A 44 10.16 14.08 -6.25
N VAL A 45 10.19 14.20 -4.92
CA VAL A 45 9.94 15.47 -4.22
C VAL A 45 11.12 15.85 -3.32
N SER A 46 11.50 17.13 -3.35
CA SER A 46 12.51 17.64 -2.44
C SER A 46 11.93 17.75 -1.02
N VAL A 47 12.25 16.76 -0.18
CA VAL A 47 11.85 16.71 1.24
C VAL A 47 12.26 18.00 2.00
N PRO A 48 13.48 18.55 1.82
CA PRO A 48 13.85 19.80 2.47
C PRO A 48 12.96 20.98 2.07
N ASN A 49 12.58 21.07 0.78
CA ASN A 49 11.70 22.14 0.31
C ASN A 49 10.28 21.99 0.86
N VAL A 50 9.78 20.76 1.00
CA VAL A 50 8.46 20.52 1.60
C VAL A 50 8.47 20.96 3.07
N ILE A 51 9.51 20.60 3.84
CA ILE A 51 9.64 20.99 5.25
C ILE A 51 9.77 22.50 5.39
N HIS A 52 10.56 23.16 4.53
CA HIS A 52 10.75 24.61 4.59
C HIS A 52 9.48 25.40 4.27
N ASN A 53 8.64 24.89 3.35
CA ASN A 53 7.38 25.52 2.98
C ASN A 53 6.19 25.09 3.86
N MET A 54 6.40 24.22 4.85
CA MET A 54 5.32 23.70 5.67
C MET A 54 4.84 24.76 6.66
N PRO A 55 3.53 25.09 6.68
CA PRO A 55 2.97 26.05 7.62
C PRO A 55 2.94 25.48 9.05
N SER A 56 2.77 26.37 10.04
CA SER A 56 2.62 25.96 11.44
C SER A 56 1.42 25.01 11.62
N PHE A 57 1.65 23.87 12.27
CA PHE A 57 0.62 22.87 12.56
C PHE A 57 -0.54 23.38 13.43
N LEU A 58 -0.36 24.52 14.10
CA LEU A 58 -1.40 25.15 14.91
C LEU A 58 -2.46 25.86 14.06
N ASN A 59 -2.16 26.19 12.80
CA ASN A 59 -3.14 26.77 11.88
C ASN A 59 -3.66 25.73 10.88
N ILE A 60 -4.75 25.06 11.26
CA ILE A 60 -5.37 23.98 10.47
C ILE A 60 -5.75 24.48 9.06
N ALA A 61 -6.17 25.74 8.92
CA ALA A 61 -6.55 26.31 7.62
C ALA A 61 -5.35 26.39 6.66
N ASP A 62 -4.21 26.88 7.13
CA ASP A 62 -3.00 27.00 6.33
C ASP A 62 -2.41 25.63 5.99
N VAL A 63 -2.44 24.70 6.94
CA VAL A 63 -2.04 23.30 6.72
C VAL A 63 -2.88 22.68 5.61
N SER A 64 -4.21 22.83 5.66
CA SER A 64 -5.10 22.26 4.62
C SER A 64 -4.82 22.84 3.23
N ARG A 65 -4.60 24.16 3.14
CA ARG A 65 -4.27 24.84 1.87
C ARG A 65 -2.93 24.38 1.32
N PHE A 66 -1.93 24.24 2.19
CA PHE A 66 -0.62 23.72 1.82
C PHE A 66 -0.72 22.31 1.25
N PHE A 67 -1.46 21.40 1.90
CA PHE A 67 -1.64 20.04 1.39
C PHE A 67 -2.35 20.00 0.03
N VAL A 68 -3.44 20.76 -0.13
CA VAL A 68 -4.16 20.84 -1.41
C VAL A 68 -3.26 21.39 -2.51
N TYR A 69 -2.52 22.47 -2.22
CA TYR A 69 -1.62 23.08 -3.19
C TYR A 69 -0.44 22.14 -3.55
N ALA A 70 0.18 21.50 -2.57
CA ALA A 70 1.26 20.55 -2.79
C ALA A 70 0.79 19.32 -3.58
N PHE A 71 -0.43 18.82 -3.31
CA PHE A 71 -1.01 17.71 -4.05
C PHE A 71 -1.32 18.08 -5.50
N LEU A 72 -1.94 19.23 -5.74
CA LEU A 72 -2.29 19.68 -7.10
C LEU A 72 -1.06 20.01 -7.95
N ASN A 73 0.02 20.46 -7.34
CA ASN A 73 1.25 20.85 -8.05
C ASN A 73 2.31 19.74 -8.12
N THR A 74 2.04 18.53 -7.61
CA THR A 74 2.94 17.38 -7.75
C THR A 74 2.65 16.59 -9.04
N GLN A 75 3.68 15.90 -9.55
CA GLN A 75 3.53 15.06 -10.74
C GLN A 75 2.51 13.94 -10.51
N VAL A 76 1.75 13.59 -11.55
CA VAL A 76 0.74 12.51 -11.52
C VAL A 76 1.32 11.20 -10.98
N VAL A 77 2.58 10.90 -11.29
CA VAL A 77 3.29 9.72 -10.78
C VAL A 77 3.36 9.70 -9.25
N VAL A 78 3.65 10.84 -8.61
CA VAL A 78 3.70 10.96 -7.14
C VAL A 78 2.31 10.80 -6.52
N GLN A 79 1.28 11.36 -7.17
CA GLN A 79 -0.11 11.20 -6.71
C GLN A 79 -0.54 9.72 -6.73
N VAL A 80 -0.22 8.99 -7.82
CA VAL A 80 -0.51 7.55 -7.93
C VAL A 80 0.25 6.77 -6.85
N LEU A 81 1.53 7.06 -6.64
CA LEU A 81 2.33 6.41 -5.58
C LEU A 81 1.76 6.69 -4.19
N LEU A 82 1.28 7.91 -3.92
CA LEU A 82 0.62 8.24 -2.66
C LEU A 82 -0.66 7.43 -2.48
N VAL A 83 -1.52 7.32 -3.50
CA VAL A 83 -2.75 6.52 -3.42
C VAL A 83 -2.44 5.05 -3.14
N ILE A 84 -1.43 4.48 -3.82
CA ILE A 84 -0.96 3.11 -3.59
C ILE A 84 -0.49 2.97 -2.13
N LEU A 85 0.35 3.89 -1.66
CA LEU A 85 0.88 3.89 -0.30
C LEU A 85 -0.25 3.94 0.75
N THR A 86 -1.19 4.88 0.62
CA THR A 86 -2.34 5.02 1.53
C THR A 86 -3.19 3.75 1.54
N THR A 87 -3.44 3.16 0.36
CA THR A 87 -4.21 1.91 0.24
C THR A 87 -3.53 0.76 0.99
N PHE A 88 -2.21 0.60 0.82
CA PHE A 88 -1.46 -0.42 1.54
C PHE A 88 -1.47 -0.20 3.06
N VAL A 89 -1.32 1.04 3.51
CA VAL A 89 -1.35 1.39 4.95
C VAL A 89 -2.72 1.10 5.56
N VAL A 90 -3.82 1.48 4.88
CA VAL A 90 -5.18 1.19 5.37
C VAL A 90 -5.41 -0.31 5.41
N TRP A 91 -5.01 -1.04 4.38
CA TRP A 91 -5.16 -2.48 4.33
C TRP A 91 -4.38 -3.16 5.46
N THR A 92 -3.09 -2.86 5.63
CA THR A 92 -2.30 -3.46 6.71
C THR A 92 -2.86 -3.09 8.09
N GLY A 93 -3.33 -1.85 8.28
CA GLY A 93 -4.01 -1.43 9.50
C GLY A 93 -5.26 -2.27 9.79
N VAL A 94 -6.11 -2.50 8.79
CA VAL A 94 -7.30 -3.37 8.93
C VAL A 94 -6.91 -4.81 9.24
N ASP A 95 -5.88 -5.35 8.59
CA ASP A 95 -5.41 -6.71 8.84
C ASP A 95 -4.87 -6.86 10.27
N ILE A 96 -4.13 -5.87 10.77
CA ILE A 96 -3.65 -5.83 12.16
C ILE A 96 -4.85 -5.84 13.11
N VAL A 97 -5.82 -4.93 12.93
CA VAL A 97 -7.02 -4.86 13.78
C VAL A 97 -7.78 -6.19 13.78
N ARG A 98 -7.92 -6.85 12.63
CA ARG A 98 -8.55 -8.17 12.51
C ARG A 98 -7.78 -9.26 13.25
N VAL A 99 -6.46 -9.26 13.17
CA VAL A 99 -5.61 -10.22 13.90
C VAL A 99 -5.76 -10.02 15.40
N PHE A 100 -5.69 -8.78 15.88
CA PHE A 100 -5.90 -8.46 17.30
C PHE A 100 -7.30 -8.85 17.79
N ALA A 101 -8.34 -8.52 17.02
CA ALA A 101 -9.72 -8.87 17.35
C ALA A 101 -10.02 -10.38 17.31
N LYS A 102 -9.25 -11.15 16.52
CA LYS A 102 -9.33 -12.61 16.52
C LYS A 102 -8.62 -13.21 17.74
N ASN A 103 -7.45 -12.65 18.09
CA ASN A 103 -6.65 -13.10 19.23
C ASN A 103 -7.38 -12.87 20.56
N SER A 104 -8.06 -11.73 20.72
CA SER A 104 -8.82 -11.42 21.96
C SER A 104 -9.93 -12.45 22.24
N ARG A 105 -10.69 -12.87 21.23
CA ARG A 105 -11.76 -13.88 21.39
C ARG A 105 -11.24 -15.25 21.83
N GLN A 106 -9.99 -15.59 21.48
CA GLN A 106 -9.38 -16.87 21.81
C GLN A 106 -8.98 -16.95 23.29
N PHE A 107 -8.65 -15.81 23.92
CA PHE A 107 -8.42 -15.74 25.37
C PHE A 107 -9.72 -15.94 26.17
N ASP A 108 -10.84 -15.38 25.70
CA ASP A 108 -12.14 -15.52 26.39
C ASP A 108 -12.67 -16.98 26.39
N THR A 109 -12.24 -17.79 25.44
CA THR A 109 -12.63 -19.22 25.33
C THR A 109 -11.69 -20.16 26.09
N ALA A 110 -10.51 -19.70 26.52
CA ALA A 110 -9.55 -20.49 27.27
C ALA A 110 -9.71 -20.35 28.80
N LEU A 111 -10.53 -19.39 29.25
CA LEU A 111 -10.83 -19.10 30.66
C LEU A 111 -12.20 -19.63 31.12
N ASN A 112 -12.95 -20.28 30.23
CA ASN A 112 -14.19 -21.01 30.53
C ASN A 112 -13.95 -22.51 30.33
#